data_AF-A0AB34ZCT1-F1
#
_entry.id   AF-A0AB34ZCT1-F1
#
_cell.length_a   1.000
_cell.length_b   1.000
_cell.length_c   1.000
_cell.angle_alpha   90.00
_cell.angle_beta   90.00
_cell.angle_gamma   90.00
#
_symmetry.space_group_name_H-M   'P 1'
#
loop_
_entity.id
_entity.type
_entity.pdbx_description
1 polymer ?
#
loop_
_entity_poly.entity_id
_entity_poly.type
_entity_poly.pdbx_seq_one_letter_code
_entity_poly.pdbx_strand_id
1 'polypeptide(L)'
;MCYSAEIQADYRKLVRNFGAIMSIEEFSKLWLRQGESDKRPKTPKALDDAFRAGGEGGVAAIAAELAVWDAEDMQAMEQELFKQARRLADAERVLASAKPTKKAANDQRIATTKIEQIKGRIADLQRTEPKARDYRIFPGYYAPVIISEGGQRVIKPMRYQCRPAGKPPIYDTKYPRTYNARRDSLQGFWREQFGYTHGLLVVGRFYENVEGPDGKNRVVQFQPSDREPMLVACLWSRWTDPAGEQPDLLSFAAITDEPEPEVAAVGHDRTIINIKPEHVDAWLNPDPANLRALQAIFDDKRHPFYEHRLAA
;
A
#
# COMPACT_ATOMS: atom_id res chain seq x y z
N MET A 1 0.59 13.41 -6.85
CA MET A 1 0.98 12.67 -5.64
C MET A 1 0.65 11.19 -5.80
N CYS A 2 1.66 10.31 -5.74
CA CYS A 2 1.53 8.84 -5.89
C CYS A 2 0.38 8.27 -5.08
N TYR A 3 -0.70 7.92 -5.78
CA TYR A 3 -1.88 7.36 -5.13
C TYR A 3 -1.70 5.87 -4.80
N SER A 4 -1.08 5.10 -5.69
CA SER A 4 -0.86 3.65 -5.47
C SER A 4 0.33 3.16 -6.27
N ALA A 5 0.90 2.02 -5.87
CA ALA A 5 2.13 1.53 -6.44
C ALA A 5 2.17 -0.01 -6.47
N GLU A 6 2.68 -0.61 -7.54
CA GLU A 6 3.08 -2.02 -7.58
C GLU A 6 4.48 -2.13 -6.95
N ILE A 7 4.58 -2.83 -5.82
CA ILE A 7 5.81 -2.92 -5.02
C ILE A 7 6.49 -4.28 -5.17
N GLN A 8 7.78 -4.34 -4.79
CA GLN A 8 8.40 -5.63 -4.44
C GLN A 8 7.86 -6.10 -3.09
N ALA A 9 6.80 -6.90 -3.11
CA ALA A 9 6.17 -7.44 -1.90
C ALA A 9 6.90 -8.67 -1.32
N ASP A 10 7.69 -9.38 -2.13
CA ASP A 10 8.43 -10.57 -1.67
C ASP A 10 9.65 -10.15 -0.83
N TYR A 11 9.51 -10.24 0.49
CA TYR A 11 10.56 -9.87 1.44
C TYR A 11 11.86 -10.65 1.20
N ARG A 12 11.82 -11.88 0.69
CA ARG A 12 13.02 -12.71 0.44
C ARG A 12 13.89 -12.08 -0.64
N LYS A 13 13.27 -11.45 -1.64
CA LYS A 13 13.97 -10.70 -2.68
C LYS A 13 14.59 -9.43 -2.11
N LEU A 14 13.91 -8.75 -1.17
CA LEU A 14 14.45 -7.58 -0.48
C LEU A 14 15.66 -7.96 0.39
N VAL A 15 15.55 -9.03 1.18
CA VAL A 15 16.67 -9.59 1.98
C VAL A 15 17.88 -9.86 1.09
N ARG A 16 17.69 -10.59 -0.02
CA ARG A 16 18.78 -10.94 -0.94
C ARG A 16 19.40 -9.73 -1.64
N ASN A 17 18.57 -8.82 -2.15
CA ASN A 17 19.05 -7.73 -3.00
C ASN A 17 19.63 -6.56 -2.20
N PHE A 18 19.21 -6.37 -0.94
CA PHE A 18 19.66 -5.26 -0.10
C PHE A 18 20.49 -5.70 1.10
N GLY A 19 20.74 -7.01 1.28
CA GLY A 19 21.44 -7.52 2.47
C GLY A 19 20.70 -7.16 3.76
N ALA A 20 19.38 -7.02 3.68
CA ALA A 20 18.55 -6.59 4.80
C ALA A 20 18.10 -7.80 5.64
N ILE A 21 17.85 -7.59 6.92
CA ILE A 21 17.20 -8.57 7.79
C ILE A 21 15.72 -8.26 7.91
N MET A 22 14.86 -9.27 7.95
CA MET A 22 13.43 -9.06 8.15
C MET A 22 13.09 -9.08 9.64
N SER A 23 12.35 -8.07 10.12
CA SER A 23 11.82 -8.08 11.48
C SER A 23 10.60 -8.99 11.58
N ILE A 24 10.82 -10.27 11.88
CA ILE A 24 9.74 -11.24 12.13
C ILE A 24 8.80 -10.72 13.22
N GLU A 25 9.34 -10.13 14.28
CA GLU A 25 8.55 -9.60 15.40
C GLU A 25 7.51 -8.57 14.93
N GLU A 26 7.92 -7.58 14.14
CA GLU A 26 7.00 -6.52 13.68
C GLU A 26 6.01 -7.05 12.63
N PHE A 27 6.41 -8.02 11.80
CA PHE A 27 5.49 -8.72 10.90
C PHE A 27 4.47 -9.58 11.66
N SER A 28 4.90 -10.30 12.69
CA SER A 28 4.01 -11.10 13.54
C SER A 28 2.90 -10.26 14.18
N LYS A 29 3.20 -9.03 14.61
CA LYS A 29 2.20 -8.11 15.19
C LYS A 29 1.05 -7.76 14.24
N LEU A 30 1.25 -7.83 12.91
CA LEU A 30 0.17 -7.56 11.95
C LEU A 30 -0.91 -8.64 11.94
N TRP A 31 -0.50 -9.91 11.94
CA TRP A 31 -1.42 -11.02 11.67
C TRP A 31 -1.78 -11.81 12.94
N LEU A 32 -0.86 -11.95 13.90
CA LEU A 32 -1.04 -12.82 15.09
C LEU A 32 -2.00 -12.24 16.16
N ARG A 33 -2.87 -11.29 15.79
CA ARG A 33 -3.91 -10.70 16.65
C ARG A 33 -3.41 -10.16 18.01
N GLN A 34 -2.11 -9.87 18.12
CA GLN A 34 -1.45 -9.46 19.37
C GLN A 34 -1.90 -8.07 19.90
N GLY A 35 -2.73 -7.35 19.13
CA GLY A 35 -3.35 -6.08 19.51
C GLY A 35 -4.87 -6.08 19.45
N GLU A 36 -5.52 -7.24 19.60
CA GLU A 36 -6.99 -7.39 19.70
C GLU A 36 -7.78 -6.79 18.52
N SER A 37 -7.18 -6.68 17.34
CA SER A 37 -7.91 -6.23 16.15
C SER A 37 -8.61 -7.40 15.47
N ASP A 38 -9.94 -7.42 15.51
CA ASP A 38 -10.79 -8.35 14.74
C ASP A 38 -10.74 -8.11 13.22
N LYS A 39 -9.91 -7.15 12.75
CA LYS A 39 -9.83 -6.76 11.34
C LYS A 39 -8.52 -7.19 10.74
N ARG A 40 -8.61 -7.98 9.67
CA ARG A 40 -7.46 -8.35 8.84
C ARG A 40 -6.69 -7.09 8.42
N PRO A 41 -5.36 -7.04 8.61
CA PRO A 41 -4.54 -5.94 8.12
C PRO A 41 -4.67 -5.84 6.60
N LYS A 42 -4.69 -4.62 6.07
CA LYS A 42 -4.72 -4.39 4.62
C LYS A 42 -3.32 -4.62 4.06
N THR A 43 -3.10 -5.75 3.41
CA THR A 43 -1.82 -6.10 2.77
C THR A 43 -2.04 -6.42 1.29
N PRO A 44 -1.05 -6.17 0.42
CA PRO A 44 -1.11 -6.69 -0.95
C PRO A 44 -1.05 -8.22 -0.90
N LYS A 45 -1.87 -8.93 -1.70
CA LYS A 45 -1.92 -10.40 -1.73
C LYS A 45 -0.53 -11.02 -1.91
N ALA A 46 0.34 -10.40 -2.72
CA ALA A 46 1.69 -10.89 -2.95
C ALA A 46 2.58 -10.90 -1.69
N LEU A 47 2.30 -10.04 -0.69
CA LEU A 47 3.00 -10.08 0.59
C LEU A 47 2.55 -11.30 1.39
N ASP A 48 1.24 -11.51 1.52
CA ASP A 48 0.69 -12.68 2.20
C ASP A 48 1.17 -13.98 1.53
N ASP A 49 1.17 -14.03 0.20
CA ASP A 49 1.67 -15.19 -0.57
C ASP A 49 3.17 -15.43 -0.34
N ALA A 50 3.98 -14.39 -0.14
CA ALA A 50 5.40 -14.54 0.19
C ALA A 50 5.62 -15.18 1.58
N PHE A 51 4.75 -14.87 2.55
CA PHE A 51 4.75 -15.54 3.86
C PHE A 51 4.21 -16.97 3.78
N ARG A 52 3.16 -17.23 3.00
CA ARG A 52 2.64 -18.60 2.76
C ARG A 52 3.69 -19.51 2.11
N ALA A 53 4.49 -18.95 1.20
CA ALA A 53 5.42 -19.72 0.37
C ALA A 53 6.76 -20.08 1.04
N GLY A 54 6.98 -19.85 2.34
CA GLY A 54 8.25 -20.28 2.93
C GLY A 54 8.39 -20.17 4.43
N GLY A 55 9.57 -20.60 4.87
CA GLY A 55 10.17 -20.31 6.17
C GLY A 55 9.97 -21.37 7.25
N GLU A 56 10.89 -21.37 8.20
CA GLU A 56 10.78 -22.06 9.49
C GLU A 56 10.52 -21.01 10.59
N GLY A 57 10.25 -21.45 11.82
CA GLY A 57 10.08 -20.57 12.97
C GLY A 57 8.93 -19.57 12.80
N GLY A 58 9.19 -18.28 13.09
CA GLY A 58 8.14 -17.25 13.12
C GLY A 58 7.43 -16.99 11.78
N VAL A 59 8.05 -17.30 10.65
CA VAL A 59 7.38 -17.22 9.33
C VAL A 59 6.27 -18.26 9.21
N ALA A 60 6.51 -19.49 9.70
CA ALA A 60 5.51 -20.56 9.68
C ALA A 60 4.29 -20.23 10.55
N ALA A 61 4.50 -19.54 11.69
CA ALA A 61 3.42 -19.05 12.53
C ALA A 61 2.56 -17.99 11.81
N ILE A 62 3.18 -17.05 11.09
CA ILE A 62 2.47 -16.06 10.27
C ILE A 62 1.68 -16.76 9.16
N ALA A 63 2.28 -17.75 8.47
CA ALA A 63 1.62 -18.50 7.41
C ALA A 63 0.39 -19.27 7.92
N ALA A 64 0.48 -19.88 9.11
CA ALA A 64 -0.63 -20.57 9.74
C ALA A 64 -1.78 -19.61 10.08
N GLU A 65 -1.47 -18.44 10.64
CA GLU A 65 -2.49 -17.44 10.97
C GLU A 65 -3.13 -16.82 9.71
N LEU A 66 -2.35 -16.61 8.64
CA LEU A 66 -2.89 -16.20 7.34
C LEU A 66 -3.91 -17.20 6.80
N ALA A 67 -3.70 -18.50 7.00
CA ALA A 67 -4.67 -19.53 6.61
C ALA A 67 -5.97 -19.44 7.43
N VAL A 68 -5.88 -19.07 8.71
CA VAL A 68 -7.08 -18.81 9.54
C VAL A 68 -7.84 -17.60 9.02
N TRP A 69 -7.15 -16.47 8.76
CA TRP A 69 -7.77 -15.30 8.16
C TRP A 69 -8.43 -15.60 6.82
N ASP A 70 -7.79 -16.43 5.97
CA ASP A 70 -8.35 -16.83 4.68
C ASP A 70 -9.64 -17.66 4.84
N ALA A 71 -9.68 -18.57 5.82
CA ALA A 71 -10.86 -19.37 6.11
C ALA A 71 -12.02 -18.51 6.63
N GLU A 72 -11.75 -17.56 7.53
CA GLU A 72 -12.74 -16.60 8.04
C GLU A 72 -13.27 -15.69 6.92
N ASP A 73 -12.38 -15.14 6.08
CA ASP A 73 -12.74 -14.32 4.93
C ASP A 73 -13.60 -15.12 3.93
N MET A 74 -13.23 -16.37 3.65
CA MET A 74 -13.99 -17.26 2.78
C MET A 74 -15.40 -17.49 3.33
N GLN A 75 -15.51 -17.88 4.61
CA GLN A 75 -16.79 -18.13 5.25
C GLN A 75 -17.69 -16.89 5.23
N ALA A 76 -17.14 -15.71 5.53
CA ALA A 76 -17.87 -14.45 5.50
C ALA A 76 -18.35 -14.10 4.07
N MET A 77 -17.51 -14.34 3.06
CA MET A 77 -17.87 -14.13 1.65
C MET A 77 -18.96 -15.10 1.20
N GLU A 78 -18.91 -16.37 1.58
CA GLU A 78 -19.93 -17.38 1.25
C GLU A 78 -21.30 -17.02 1.88
N GLN A 79 -21.30 -16.59 3.14
CA GLN A 79 -22.52 -16.14 3.82
C GLN A 79 -23.14 -14.90 3.14
N GLU A 80 -22.33 -13.90 2.79
CA GLU A 80 -22.83 -12.71 2.10
C GLU A 80 -23.26 -13.06 0.66
N LEU A 81 -22.58 -13.99 -0.02
CA LEU A 81 -22.99 -14.49 -1.34
C LEU A 81 -24.38 -15.13 -1.28
N PHE A 82 -24.62 -16.01 -0.30
CA PHE A 82 -25.93 -16.63 -0.08
C PHE A 82 -27.02 -15.58 0.17
N LYS A 83 -26.73 -14.58 1.01
CA LYS A 83 -27.66 -13.48 1.29
C LYS A 83 -27.99 -12.65 0.04
N GLN A 84 -26.99 -12.31 -0.78
CA GLN A 84 -27.23 -11.57 -2.01
C GLN A 84 -27.95 -12.42 -3.07
N ALA A 85 -27.65 -13.72 -3.17
CA ALA A 85 -28.37 -14.64 -4.05
C ALA A 85 -29.85 -14.73 -3.68
N ARG A 86 -30.18 -14.83 -2.39
CA ARG A 86 -31.57 -14.78 -1.91
C ARG A 86 -32.24 -13.45 -2.26
N ARG A 87 -31.56 -12.32 -2.02
CA ARG A 87 -32.07 -10.98 -2.37
C ARG A 87 -32.37 -10.85 -3.86
N LEU A 88 -31.49 -11.40 -4.72
CA LEU A 88 -31.67 -11.41 -6.16
C LEU A 88 -32.92 -12.21 -6.55
N ALA A 89 -33.05 -13.44 -6.06
CA ALA A 89 -34.19 -14.31 -6.37
C ALA A 89 -35.53 -13.73 -5.88
N ASP A 90 -35.56 -13.12 -4.68
CA ASP A 90 -36.74 -12.43 -4.16
C ASP A 90 -37.13 -11.22 -5.04
N ALA A 91 -36.15 -10.43 -5.49
CA ALA A 91 -36.36 -9.31 -6.39
C ALA A 91 -36.90 -9.76 -7.75
N GLU A 92 -36.34 -10.81 -8.33
CA GLU A 92 -36.78 -11.38 -9.62
C GLU A 92 -38.20 -11.93 -9.53
N ARG A 93 -38.57 -12.59 -8.43
CA ARG A 93 -39.96 -13.02 -8.20
C ARG A 93 -40.94 -11.84 -8.16
N VAL A 94 -40.59 -10.74 -7.51
CA VAL A 94 -41.44 -9.53 -7.48
C VAL A 94 -41.54 -8.89 -8.87
N LEU A 95 -40.44 -8.82 -9.62
CA LEU A 95 -40.43 -8.27 -10.98
C LEU A 95 -41.22 -9.11 -11.98
N ALA A 96 -41.25 -10.44 -11.81
CA ALA A 96 -42.05 -11.35 -12.63
C ALA A 96 -43.53 -11.42 -12.20
N SER A 97 -43.89 -10.80 -11.08
CA SER A 97 -45.28 -10.79 -10.58
C SER A 97 -46.13 -9.75 -11.32
N ALA A 98 -47.45 -9.80 -11.10
CA ALA A 98 -48.39 -8.82 -11.65
C ALA A 98 -48.16 -7.37 -11.16
N LYS A 99 -47.31 -7.15 -10.16
CA LYS A 99 -47.03 -5.82 -9.56
C LYS A 99 -45.52 -5.58 -9.39
N PRO A 100 -44.78 -5.36 -10.50
CA PRO A 100 -43.35 -5.04 -10.42
C PRO A 100 -43.12 -3.71 -9.68
N THR A 101 -42.03 -3.63 -8.92
CA THR A 101 -41.71 -2.43 -8.11
C THR A 101 -40.32 -1.89 -8.42
N LYS A 102 -40.16 -0.55 -8.30
CA LYS A 102 -38.85 0.12 -8.41
C LYS A 102 -37.83 -0.42 -7.39
N LYS A 103 -38.30 -0.78 -6.19
CA LYS A 103 -37.47 -1.39 -5.14
C LYS A 103 -36.89 -2.71 -5.63
N ALA A 104 -37.70 -3.59 -6.21
CA ALA A 104 -37.23 -4.88 -6.74
C ALA A 104 -36.22 -4.70 -7.88
N ALA A 105 -36.44 -3.74 -8.79
CA ALA A 105 -35.47 -3.44 -9.85
C ALA A 105 -34.11 -2.97 -9.28
N ASN A 106 -34.13 -2.10 -8.26
CA ASN A 106 -32.92 -1.66 -7.57
C ASN A 106 -32.24 -2.80 -6.81
N ASP A 107 -33.01 -3.64 -6.13
CA ASP A 107 -32.51 -4.80 -5.39
C ASP A 107 -31.84 -5.80 -6.33
N GLN A 108 -32.44 -6.10 -7.49
CA GLN A 108 -31.85 -6.97 -8.53
C GLN A 108 -30.50 -6.42 -8.99
N ARG A 109 -30.44 -5.13 -9.35
CA ARG A 109 -29.19 -4.48 -9.83
C ARG A 109 -28.08 -4.52 -8.78
N ILE A 110 -28.41 -4.17 -7.54
CA ILE A 110 -27.43 -4.12 -6.43
C ILE A 110 -26.95 -5.53 -6.10
N ALA A 111 -27.87 -6.50 -5.96
CA ALA A 111 -27.53 -7.87 -5.61
C ALA A 111 -26.66 -8.52 -6.70
N THR A 112 -27.01 -8.34 -7.98
CA THR A 112 -26.21 -8.82 -9.13
C THR A 112 -24.78 -8.29 -9.07
N THR A 113 -24.64 -6.96 -8.88
CA THR A 113 -23.32 -6.32 -8.80
C THR A 113 -22.49 -6.88 -7.64
N LYS A 114 -23.11 -7.04 -6.46
CA LYS A 114 -22.43 -7.57 -5.27
C LYS A 114 -22.04 -9.04 -5.42
N ILE A 115 -22.90 -9.86 -6.02
CA ILE A 115 -22.61 -11.28 -6.28
C ILE A 115 -21.35 -11.40 -7.14
N GLU A 116 -21.26 -10.65 -8.23
CA GLU A 116 -20.08 -10.69 -9.10
C GLU A 116 -18.81 -10.18 -8.39
N GLN A 117 -18.93 -9.14 -7.57
CA GLN A 117 -17.81 -8.68 -6.73
C GLN A 117 -17.35 -9.75 -5.73
N ILE A 118 -18.27 -10.43 -5.05
CA ILE A 118 -17.94 -11.47 -4.07
C ILE A 118 -17.29 -12.67 -4.75
N LYS A 119 -17.86 -13.15 -5.87
CA LYS A 119 -17.24 -14.21 -6.68
C LYS A 119 -15.83 -13.85 -7.13
N GLY A 120 -15.62 -12.60 -7.57
CA GLY A 120 -14.30 -12.10 -7.94
C GLY A 120 -13.31 -12.14 -6.77
N ARG A 121 -13.73 -11.75 -5.57
CA ARG A 121 -12.91 -11.81 -4.35
C ARG A 121 -12.59 -13.24 -3.92
N ILE A 122 -13.56 -14.15 -3.98
CA ILE A 122 -13.37 -15.59 -3.72
C ILE A 122 -12.34 -16.16 -4.72
N ALA A 123 -12.51 -15.86 -6.01
CA ALA A 123 -11.58 -16.30 -7.04
C ALA A 123 -10.18 -15.74 -6.83
N ASP A 124 -10.04 -14.48 -6.38
CA ASP A 124 -8.74 -13.89 -6.06
C ASP A 124 -8.08 -14.50 -4.81
N LEU A 125 -8.87 -14.86 -3.78
CA LEU A 125 -8.37 -15.53 -2.59
C LEU A 125 -7.84 -16.94 -2.92
N GLN A 126 -8.57 -17.69 -3.76
CA GLN A 126 -8.20 -19.06 -4.16
C GLN A 126 -7.11 -19.11 -5.24
N ARG A 127 -6.88 -18.02 -5.96
CA ARG A 127 -5.92 -17.99 -7.06
C ARG A 127 -4.48 -18.09 -6.55
N THR A 128 -3.72 -18.96 -7.22
CA THR A 128 -2.29 -19.18 -6.98
C THR A 128 -1.40 -18.43 -7.97
N GLU A 129 -1.84 -18.28 -9.23
CA GLU A 129 -1.07 -17.58 -10.25
C GLU A 129 -1.02 -16.07 -9.98
N PRO A 130 0.15 -15.45 -9.73
CA PRO A 130 0.24 -14.04 -9.36
C PRO A 130 -0.22 -13.10 -10.48
N LYS A 131 -0.89 -12.01 -10.09
CA LYS A 131 -1.29 -10.93 -10.99
C LYS A 131 -0.67 -9.62 -10.54
N ALA A 132 -0.47 -8.70 -11.49
CA ALA A 132 0.14 -7.40 -11.22
C ALA A 132 -0.57 -6.63 -10.08
N ARG A 133 -1.91 -6.70 -10.03
CA ARG A 133 -2.74 -6.13 -8.95
C ARG A 133 -2.44 -6.67 -7.55
N ASP A 134 -1.88 -7.88 -7.42
CA ASP A 134 -1.56 -8.47 -6.12
C ASP A 134 -0.38 -7.81 -5.45
N TYR A 135 0.42 -7.07 -6.21
CA TYR A 135 1.55 -6.29 -5.73
C TYR A 135 1.18 -4.83 -5.47
N ARG A 136 -0.06 -4.43 -5.77
CA ARG A 136 -0.48 -3.02 -5.69
C ARG A 136 -0.89 -2.65 -4.26
N ILE A 137 -0.30 -1.59 -3.73
CA ILE A 137 -0.67 -1.00 -2.45
C ILE A 137 -1.43 0.31 -2.64
N PHE A 138 -2.27 0.64 -1.66
CA PHE A 138 -3.04 1.88 -1.58
C PHE A 138 -2.85 2.53 -0.20
N PRO A 139 -3.24 3.80 0.02
CA PRO A 139 -3.21 4.39 1.34
C PRO A 139 -4.02 3.55 2.32
N GLY A 140 -3.45 3.32 3.50
CA GLY A 140 -3.90 2.39 4.53
C GLY A 140 -3.37 0.97 4.42
N TYR A 141 -2.65 0.59 3.34
CA TYR A 141 -2.06 -0.75 3.20
C TYR A 141 -0.70 -0.84 3.90
N TYR A 142 -0.38 -1.98 4.48
CA TYR A 142 0.95 -2.31 4.97
C TYR A 142 1.84 -2.83 3.84
N ALA A 143 3.07 -2.35 3.80
CA ALA A 143 4.10 -2.73 2.83
C ALA A 143 5.43 -3.02 3.53
N PRO A 144 6.28 -3.91 2.98
CA PRO A 144 7.65 -4.06 3.44
C PRO A 144 8.47 -2.81 3.09
N VAL A 145 8.93 -2.09 4.10
CA VAL A 145 9.79 -0.91 3.96
C VAL A 145 11.17 -1.23 4.53
N ILE A 146 12.22 -0.90 3.78
CA ILE A 146 13.61 -1.05 4.23
C ILE A 146 13.98 0.22 5.01
N ILE A 147 14.51 0.07 6.22
CA ILE A 147 15.05 1.13 7.07
C ILE A 147 16.47 0.76 7.53
N SER A 148 17.19 1.70 8.15
CA SER A 148 18.41 1.38 8.89
C SER A 148 18.15 1.42 10.40
N GLU A 149 18.55 0.38 11.12
CA GLU A 149 18.58 0.34 12.58
C GLU A 149 19.93 -0.23 13.03
N GLY A 150 20.66 0.49 13.89
CA GLY A 150 21.97 0.05 14.34
C GLY A 150 23.00 -0.15 13.22
N GLY A 151 22.86 0.59 12.10
CA GLY A 151 23.71 0.45 10.92
C GLY A 151 23.41 -0.78 10.06
N GLN A 152 22.35 -1.53 10.37
CA GLN A 152 21.87 -2.67 9.58
C GLN A 152 20.57 -2.32 8.87
N ARG A 153 20.44 -2.78 7.62
CA ARG A 153 19.19 -2.65 6.88
C ARG A 153 18.17 -3.63 7.45
N VAL A 154 17.01 -3.14 7.85
CA VAL A 154 15.91 -3.93 8.43
C VAL A 154 14.64 -3.71 7.60
N ILE A 155 13.90 -4.78 7.32
CA ILE A 155 12.59 -4.73 6.67
C ILE A 155 11.51 -4.81 7.75
N LYS A 156 10.62 -3.81 7.78
CA LYS A 156 9.45 -3.78 8.67
C LYS A 156 8.17 -3.58 7.86
N PRO A 157 7.03 -4.14 8.31
CA PRO A 157 5.75 -3.74 7.76
C PRO A 157 5.41 -2.32 8.22
N MET A 158 5.07 -1.46 7.28
CA MET A 158 4.63 -0.10 7.61
C MET A 158 3.39 0.26 6.82
N ARG A 159 2.43 0.92 7.47
CA ARG A 159 1.22 1.41 6.83
C ARG A 159 1.56 2.59 5.91
N TYR A 160 1.29 2.45 4.62
CA TYR A 160 1.35 3.54 3.66
C TYR A 160 0.25 4.54 3.99
N GLN A 161 0.59 5.79 4.32
CA GLN A 161 -0.22 6.79 5.05
C GLN A 161 0.34 7.01 6.46
N CYS A 162 1.38 7.84 6.50
CA CYS A 162 2.12 8.17 7.71
C CYS A 162 1.25 8.92 8.72
N ARG A 163 1.31 8.47 9.96
CA ARG A 163 0.90 9.22 11.14
C ARG A 163 2.18 9.63 11.88
N PRO A 164 2.66 10.88 11.74
CA PRO A 164 3.82 11.34 12.49
C PRO A 164 3.60 11.19 14.01
N ALA A 165 4.67 10.89 14.74
CA ALA A 165 4.66 10.78 16.19
C ALA A 165 4.03 12.04 16.84
N GLY A 166 3.29 11.85 17.92
CA GLY A 166 2.60 12.95 18.62
C GLY A 166 1.38 13.54 17.92
N LYS A 167 1.02 13.11 16.70
CA LYS A 167 -0.25 13.50 16.06
C LYS A 167 -1.40 12.63 16.57
N PRO A 168 -2.59 13.18 16.89
CA PRO A 168 -3.71 12.37 17.37
C PRO A 168 -4.30 11.49 16.25
N PRO A 169 -4.94 10.34 16.55
CA PRO A 169 -5.45 9.40 15.54
C PRO A 169 -6.39 10.01 14.48
N ILE A 170 -7.15 11.05 14.84
CA ILE A 170 -8.02 11.80 13.91
C ILE A 170 -7.25 12.43 12.73
N TYR A 171 -5.92 12.55 12.82
CA TYR A 171 -5.11 13.03 11.70
C TYR A 171 -5.25 12.14 10.46
N ASP A 172 -5.45 10.83 10.63
CA ASP A 172 -5.56 9.89 9.52
C ASP A 172 -6.76 10.23 8.62
N THR A 173 -7.86 10.71 9.21
CA THR A 173 -9.08 11.07 8.48
C THR A 173 -9.09 12.54 8.08
N LYS A 174 -8.57 13.43 8.92
CA LYS A 174 -8.49 14.87 8.63
C LYS A 174 -7.47 15.21 7.55
N TYR A 175 -6.38 14.45 7.48
CA TYR A 175 -5.30 14.63 6.51
C TYR A 175 -5.03 13.30 5.78
N PRO A 176 -5.97 12.83 4.94
CA PRO A 176 -5.88 11.51 4.33
C PRO A 176 -4.76 11.38 3.29
N ARG A 177 -4.03 12.46 3.02
CA ARG A 177 -2.96 12.55 2.01
C ARG A 177 -1.55 12.41 2.58
N THR A 178 -1.40 12.08 3.88
CA THR A 178 -0.10 11.82 4.52
C THR A 178 0.58 10.52 4.06
N TYR A 179 0.14 9.92 2.95
CA TYR A 179 0.88 8.89 2.24
C TYR A 179 1.96 9.46 1.30
N ASN A 180 1.96 10.79 1.04
CA ASN A 180 3.06 11.45 0.34
C ASN A 180 3.64 12.61 1.16
N ALA A 181 4.97 12.72 1.15
CA ALA A 181 5.73 13.80 1.73
C ALA A 181 6.32 14.67 0.61
N ARG A 182 5.73 15.84 0.35
CA ARG A 182 6.25 16.75 -0.68
C ARG A 182 7.63 17.25 -0.29
N ARG A 183 8.56 17.27 -1.26
CA ARG A 183 9.94 17.75 -1.08
C ARG A 183 10.00 19.16 -0.47
N ASP A 184 9.14 20.05 -0.94
CA ASP A 184 9.00 21.43 -0.44
C ASP A 184 8.50 21.56 1.01
N SER A 185 7.90 20.49 1.55
CA SER A 185 7.30 20.44 2.88
C SER A 185 8.16 19.69 3.89
N LEU A 186 9.33 19.18 3.47
CA LEU A 186 10.19 18.31 4.29
C LEU A 186 10.71 19.01 5.54
N GLN A 187 11.15 20.27 5.42
CA GLN A 187 11.64 21.07 6.55
C GLN A 187 10.51 21.75 7.34
N GLY A 188 9.26 21.60 6.90
CA GLY A 188 8.07 22.17 7.55
C GLY A 188 7.31 21.12 8.35
N PHE A 189 6.30 20.52 7.71
CA PHE A 189 5.42 19.53 8.32
C PHE A 189 6.17 18.24 8.71
N TRP A 190 7.14 17.82 7.90
CA TRP A 190 7.88 16.57 8.08
C TRP A 190 9.22 16.72 8.81
N ARG A 191 9.49 17.88 9.44
CA ARG A 191 10.80 18.19 10.05
C ARG A 191 11.23 17.24 11.16
N GLU A 192 10.29 16.54 11.77
CA GLU A 192 10.53 15.55 12.83
C GLU A 192 10.86 14.17 12.27
N GLN A 193 10.69 13.95 10.96
CA GLN A 193 11.03 12.70 10.27
C GLN A 193 12.18 12.90 9.28
N PHE A 194 12.21 14.01 8.54
CA PHE A 194 13.29 14.32 7.60
C PHE A 194 14.58 14.64 8.37
N GLY A 195 15.63 13.87 8.11
CA GLY A 195 16.88 13.90 8.87
C GLY A 195 16.95 12.86 9.99
N TYR A 196 15.88 12.10 10.25
CA TYR A 196 15.79 11.20 11.42
C TYR A 196 15.32 9.79 11.06
N THR A 197 14.18 9.67 10.38
CA THR A 197 13.50 8.38 10.16
C THR A 197 13.21 8.18 8.67
N HIS A 198 14.24 7.71 7.97
CA HIS A 198 14.19 7.46 6.54
C HIS A 198 13.96 5.98 6.23
N GLY A 199 13.26 5.73 5.13
CA GLY A 199 12.99 4.41 4.62
C GLY A 199 13.07 4.37 3.10
N LEU A 200 13.06 3.16 2.56
CA LEU A 200 13.10 2.88 1.13
C LEU A 200 12.00 1.89 0.78
N LEU A 201 11.18 2.26 -0.20
CA LEU A 201 10.18 1.39 -0.81
C LEU A 201 10.65 1.01 -2.22
N VAL A 202 10.64 -0.28 -2.54
CA VAL A 202 11.02 -0.77 -3.87
C VAL A 202 9.77 -0.88 -4.73
N VAL A 203 9.69 -0.11 -5.80
CA VAL A 203 8.48 0.05 -6.62
C VAL A 203 8.76 -0.32 -8.07
N GLY A 204 7.94 -1.19 -8.65
CA GLY A 204 8.02 -1.51 -10.09
C GLY A 204 7.24 -0.52 -10.96
N ARG A 205 6.08 -0.06 -10.47
CA ARG A 205 5.19 0.87 -11.17
C ARG A 205 4.44 1.73 -10.18
N PHE A 206 4.10 2.96 -10.57
CA PHE A 206 3.19 3.82 -9.81
C PHE A 206 1.97 4.19 -10.65
N TYR A 207 0.90 4.62 -9.98
CA TYR A 207 -0.36 4.96 -10.61
C TYR A 207 -0.91 6.25 -10.08
N GLU A 208 -1.43 7.06 -11.00
CA GLU A 208 -2.00 8.35 -10.69
C GLU A 208 -3.41 8.50 -11.23
N ASN A 209 -4.23 9.21 -10.46
CA ASN A 209 -5.53 9.69 -10.92
C ASN A 209 -5.31 10.98 -11.70
N VAL A 210 -5.78 11.01 -12.94
CA VAL A 210 -5.72 12.18 -13.82
C VAL A 210 -7.12 12.50 -14.34
N GLU A 211 -7.40 13.79 -14.52
CA GLU A 211 -8.63 14.23 -15.15
C GLU A 211 -8.46 14.16 -16.67
N GLY A 212 -9.28 13.34 -17.32
CA GLY A 212 -9.31 13.27 -18.78
C GLY A 212 -9.92 14.52 -19.42
N PRO A 213 -9.79 14.70 -20.74
CA PRO A 213 -10.39 15.83 -21.45
C PRO A 213 -11.93 15.93 -21.31
N ASP A 214 -12.58 14.83 -20.95
CA ASP A 214 -14.02 14.75 -20.68
C ASP A 214 -14.39 15.02 -19.20
N GLY A 215 -13.45 15.53 -18.40
CA GLY A 215 -13.63 15.79 -16.96
C GLY A 215 -13.72 14.53 -16.10
N LYS A 216 -13.49 13.34 -16.68
CA LYS A 216 -13.59 12.07 -15.95
C LYS A 216 -12.25 11.65 -15.40
N ASN A 217 -12.27 11.12 -14.18
CA ASN A 217 -11.11 10.51 -13.56
C ASN A 217 -10.66 9.26 -14.32
N ARG A 218 -9.36 9.17 -14.60
CA ARG A 218 -8.70 8.02 -15.22
C ARG A 218 -7.49 7.64 -14.38
N VAL A 219 -7.22 6.35 -14.27
CA VAL A 219 -6.01 5.86 -13.62
C VAL A 219 -4.96 5.62 -14.70
N VAL A 220 -3.82 6.31 -14.60
CA VAL A 220 -2.67 6.11 -15.49
C VAL A 220 -1.60 5.35 -14.72
N GLN A 221 -1.06 4.31 -15.34
CA GLN A 221 0.08 3.53 -14.87
C GLN A 221 1.35 4.10 -15.47
N PHE A 222 2.41 4.21 -14.67
CA PHE A 222 3.75 4.63 -15.08
C PHE A 222 4.79 3.56 -14.72
N GLN A 223 5.67 3.24 -15.66
CA GLN A 223 6.77 2.28 -15.47
C GLN A 223 8.06 2.82 -16.09
N PRO A 224 9.22 2.73 -15.42
CA PRO A 224 10.51 2.99 -16.04
C PRO A 224 10.68 2.21 -17.35
N SER A 225 11.12 2.89 -18.40
CA SER A 225 11.41 2.28 -19.71
C SER A 225 12.50 1.22 -19.65
N ASP A 226 13.49 1.40 -18.77
CA ASP A 226 14.55 0.42 -18.48
C ASP A 226 14.06 -0.82 -17.70
N ARG A 227 12.80 -0.81 -17.24
CA ARG A 227 12.17 -1.86 -16.41
C ARG A 227 12.86 -2.11 -15.06
N GLU A 228 13.80 -1.27 -14.68
CA GLU A 228 14.44 -1.38 -13.37
C GLU A 228 13.46 -0.97 -12.26
N PRO A 229 13.54 -1.60 -11.07
CA PRO A 229 12.74 -1.14 -9.95
C PRO A 229 13.21 0.24 -9.49
N MET A 230 12.23 1.10 -9.18
CA MET A 230 12.46 2.38 -8.54
C MET A 230 12.80 2.19 -7.06
N LEU A 231 13.78 2.96 -6.59
CA LEU A 231 14.18 3.05 -5.20
C LEU A 231 13.53 4.30 -4.61
N VAL A 232 12.33 4.15 -4.07
CA VAL A 232 11.52 5.29 -3.65
C VAL A 232 11.90 5.75 -2.25
N ALA A 233 12.42 6.98 -2.16
CA ALA A 233 12.74 7.62 -0.89
C ALA A 233 11.45 7.82 -0.06
N CYS A 234 11.47 7.41 1.21
CA CYS A 234 10.33 7.47 2.11
C CYS A 234 10.71 8.06 3.46
N LEU A 235 9.76 8.72 4.12
CA LEU A 235 9.82 9.02 5.55
C LEU A 235 8.93 8.04 6.31
N TRP A 236 9.34 7.64 7.51
CA TRP A 236 8.51 6.80 8.37
C TRP A 236 8.42 7.36 9.78
N SER A 237 7.44 6.87 10.55
CA SER A 237 7.26 7.21 11.94
C SER A 237 6.76 5.99 12.72
N ARG A 238 7.30 5.80 13.92
CA ARG A 238 6.62 5.03 14.98
C ARG A 238 5.70 5.99 15.71
N TRP A 239 4.43 5.61 15.84
CA TRP A 239 3.45 6.33 16.62
C TRP A 239 2.97 5.41 17.74
N THR A 240 3.03 5.90 18.97
CA THR A 240 2.48 5.23 20.15
C THR A 240 1.31 6.05 20.66
N ASP A 241 0.22 5.39 21.01
CA ASP A 241 -0.96 6.07 21.52
C ASP A 241 -0.69 6.64 22.91
N PRO A 242 -0.77 7.98 23.11
CA PRO A 242 -0.62 8.56 24.44
C PRO A 242 -1.67 8.07 25.43
N ALA A 243 -2.85 7.66 24.96
CA ALA A 243 -3.93 7.13 25.80
C ALA A 243 -3.84 5.61 26.03
N GLY A 244 -3.00 4.89 25.27
CA GLY A 244 -2.89 3.44 25.32
C GLY A 244 -4.14 2.69 24.83
N GLU A 245 -5.02 3.34 24.06
CA GLU A 245 -6.25 2.74 23.52
C GLU A 245 -6.03 2.06 22.17
N GLN A 246 -5.03 2.51 21.41
CA GLN A 246 -4.65 1.97 20.11
C GLN A 246 -3.26 1.32 20.17
N PRO A 247 -3.04 0.25 19.38
CA PRO A 247 -1.71 -0.34 19.25
C PRO A 247 -0.73 0.66 18.63
N ASP A 248 0.54 0.44 18.91
CA ASP A 248 1.65 1.09 18.21
C ASP A 248 1.49 0.94 16.69
N LEU A 249 1.85 2.00 15.97
CA LEU A 249 1.71 2.10 14.52
C LEU A 249 3.05 2.47 13.89
N LEU A 250 3.58 1.58 13.07
CA LEU A 250 4.60 1.92 12.07
C LEU A 250 3.92 2.35 10.77
N SER A 251 4.24 3.54 10.29
CA SER A 251 3.64 4.09 9.08
C SER A 251 4.63 4.94 8.30
N PHE A 252 4.40 5.08 6.99
CA PHE A 252 5.33 5.75 6.08
C PHE A 252 4.64 6.58 4.99
N ALA A 253 5.41 7.50 4.42
CA ALA A 253 5.02 8.35 3.30
C ALA A 253 6.13 8.32 2.24
N ALA A 254 5.74 8.19 0.97
CA ALA A 254 6.67 8.30 -0.16
C ALA A 254 7.00 9.77 -0.40
N ILE A 255 8.26 10.11 -0.68
CA ILE A 255 8.64 11.48 -0.97
C ILE A 255 8.34 11.77 -2.45
N THR A 256 7.70 12.90 -2.70
CA THR A 256 7.36 13.35 -4.06
C THR A 256 7.96 14.71 -4.35
N ASP A 257 8.37 14.91 -5.59
CA ASP A 257 8.94 16.15 -6.12
C ASP A 257 8.12 16.67 -7.31
N GLU A 258 8.59 17.74 -7.95
CA GLU A 258 8.09 18.17 -9.27
C GLU A 258 8.00 16.99 -10.27
N PRO A 259 7.00 17.01 -11.17
CA PRO A 259 6.73 15.88 -12.04
C PRO A 259 7.79 15.74 -13.14
N GLU A 260 8.06 14.50 -13.55
CA GLU A 260 8.77 14.27 -14.82
C GLU A 260 7.92 14.76 -16.01
N PRO A 261 8.54 15.12 -17.16
CA PRO A 261 7.83 15.72 -18.29
C PRO A 261 6.61 14.92 -18.77
N GLU A 262 6.73 13.60 -18.85
CA GLU A 262 5.67 12.69 -19.29
C GLU A 262 4.57 12.46 -18.25
N VAL A 263 4.88 12.66 -16.97
CA VAL A 263 3.89 12.65 -15.88
C VAL A 263 3.07 13.95 -15.91
N ALA A 264 3.74 15.09 -16.13
CA ALA A 264 3.10 16.38 -16.34
C ALA A 264 2.22 16.39 -17.59
N ALA A 265 2.68 15.77 -18.69
CA ALA A 265 1.97 15.72 -19.97
C ALA A 265 0.60 15.06 -19.88
N VAL A 266 0.39 14.14 -18.94
CA VAL A 266 -0.92 13.50 -18.71
C VAL A 266 -1.76 14.19 -17.62
N GLY A 267 -1.34 15.37 -17.16
CA GLY A 267 -2.09 16.21 -16.23
C GLY A 267 -1.82 15.92 -14.76
N HIS A 268 -0.68 15.30 -14.43
CA HIS A 268 -0.32 15.01 -13.04
C HIS A 268 0.85 15.86 -12.54
N ASP A 269 0.81 16.28 -11.27
CA ASP A 269 1.62 17.41 -10.77
C ASP A 269 2.81 17.01 -9.91
N ARG A 270 3.05 15.71 -9.68
CA ARG A 270 4.13 15.21 -8.83
C ARG A 270 4.63 13.85 -9.28
N THR A 271 5.90 13.57 -9.04
CA THR A 271 6.49 12.24 -9.21
C THR A 271 7.21 11.81 -7.93
N ILE A 272 7.21 10.52 -7.64
CA ILE A 272 8.00 9.92 -6.55
C ILE A 272 9.50 10.15 -6.78
N ILE A 273 10.25 10.37 -5.69
CA ILE A 273 11.71 10.48 -5.77
C ILE A 273 12.31 9.07 -5.88
N ASN A 274 12.74 8.72 -7.09
CA ASN A 274 13.50 7.51 -7.40
C ASN A 274 15.01 7.79 -7.23
N ILE A 275 15.61 7.42 -6.10
CA ILE A 275 17.04 7.66 -5.84
C ILE A 275 17.93 6.68 -6.60
N LYS A 276 19.19 7.05 -6.79
CA LYS A 276 20.19 6.13 -7.36
C LYS A 276 20.62 5.08 -6.33
N PRO A 277 21.02 3.86 -6.77
CA PRO A 277 21.51 2.82 -5.87
C PRO A 277 22.66 3.27 -4.96
N GLU A 278 23.59 4.09 -5.46
CA GLU A 278 24.73 4.62 -4.68
C GLU A 278 24.31 5.55 -3.53
N HIS A 279 23.11 6.13 -3.57
CA HIS A 279 22.60 7.01 -2.52
C HIS A 279 21.85 6.27 -1.41
N VAL A 280 21.61 4.96 -1.55
CA VAL A 280 20.77 4.19 -0.61
C VAL A 280 21.32 4.24 0.82
N ASP A 281 22.63 4.07 1.01
CA ASP A 281 23.21 4.06 2.36
C ASP A 281 23.20 5.43 3.01
N ALA A 282 23.54 6.48 2.26
CA ALA A 282 23.47 7.86 2.75
C ALA A 282 22.02 8.26 3.05
N TRP A 283 21.06 7.80 2.25
CA TRP A 283 19.63 8.06 2.45
C TRP A 283 19.09 7.38 3.72
N LEU A 284 19.40 6.11 3.92
CA LEU A 284 18.90 5.32 5.04
C LEU A 284 19.56 5.65 6.38
N ASN A 285 20.73 6.32 6.37
CA ASN A 285 21.45 6.77 7.56
C ASN A 285 21.55 8.30 7.57
N PRO A 286 20.43 9.02 7.75
CA PRO A 286 20.43 10.47 7.65
C PRO A 286 21.20 11.13 8.80
N ASP A 287 21.77 12.30 8.49
CA ASP A 287 22.35 13.20 9.48
C ASP A 287 21.48 14.47 9.60
N PRO A 288 20.80 14.68 10.75
CA PRO A 288 19.96 15.87 10.95
C PRO A 288 20.78 17.17 10.99
N ALA A 289 22.10 17.11 11.22
CA ALA A 289 22.98 18.27 11.13
C ALA A 289 23.36 18.64 9.69
N ASN A 290 23.09 17.77 8.71
CA ASN A 290 23.46 17.97 7.31
C ASN A 290 22.29 17.71 6.34
N LEU A 291 21.19 18.44 6.53
CA LEU A 291 20.02 18.36 5.64
C LEU A 291 20.33 18.73 4.17
N ARG A 292 21.41 19.49 3.92
CA ARG A 292 21.85 19.83 2.57
C ARG A 292 22.34 18.60 1.81
N ALA A 293 23.08 17.70 2.45
CA ALA A 293 23.50 16.44 1.83
C ALA A 293 22.30 15.57 1.45
N LEU A 294 21.25 15.55 2.27
CA LEU A 294 20.00 14.84 1.96
C LEU A 294 19.26 15.45 0.76
N GLN A 295 19.25 16.78 0.63
CA GLN A 295 18.70 17.44 -0.56
C GLN A 295 19.53 17.15 -1.82
N ALA A 296 20.85 17.07 -1.70
CA ALA A 296 21.72 16.74 -2.82
C ALA A 296 21.47 15.33 -3.41
N ILE A 297 21.05 14.36 -2.58
CA ILE A 297 20.58 13.05 -3.06
C ILE A 297 19.38 13.19 -4.00
N PHE A 298 18.46 14.13 -3.70
CA PHE A 298 17.28 14.36 -4.51
C PHE A 298 17.59 15.16 -5.78
N ASP A 299 18.59 16.04 -5.74
CA ASP A 299 19.08 16.74 -6.93
C ASP A 299 19.79 15.79 -7.90
N ASP A 300 20.38 14.70 -7.38
CA ASP A 300 21.02 13.64 -8.15
C ASP A 300 20.18 12.36 -8.22
N LYS A 301 18.84 12.49 -8.25
CA LYS A 301 17.91 11.36 -8.41
C LYS A 301 17.97 10.78 -9.83
N ARG A 302 17.36 9.60 -10.02
CA ARG A 302 17.20 9.00 -11.36
C ARG A 302 16.09 9.72 -12.14
N HIS A 303 16.31 9.88 -13.45
CA HIS A 303 15.34 10.42 -14.40
C HIS A 303 15.10 9.44 -15.57
N PRO A 304 14.63 8.20 -15.31
CA PRO A 304 14.23 7.33 -16.40
C PRO A 304 12.99 7.91 -17.09
N PHE A 305 12.83 7.65 -18.38
CA PHE A 305 11.55 7.92 -19.03
C PHE A 305 10.50 6.93 -18.53
N TYR A 306 9.39 7.43 -17.99
CA TYR A 306 8.26 6.65 -17.50
C TYR A 306 7.23 6.42 -18.62
N GLU A 307 7.30 5.23 -19.23
CA GLU A 307 6.23 4.79 -20.13
C GLU A 307 4.89 4.75 -19.40
N HIS A 308 3.84 5.27 -20.03
CA HIS A 308 2.53 5.37 -19.41
C HIS A 308 1.40 4.85 -20.28
N ARG A 309 0.37 4.32 -19.63
CA ARG A 309 -0.88 3.85 -20.26
C ARG A 309 -2.04 3.91 -19.28
N LEU A 310 -3.27 3.89 -19.79
CA LEU A 310 -4.45 3.71 -18.93
C LEU A 310 -4.37 2.36 -18.21
N ALA A 311 -4.56 2.39 -16.89
CA ALA A 311 -4.65 1.18 -16.08
C ALA A 311 -5.98 0.49 -16.35
N ALA A 312 -5.93 -0.81 -16.65
CA ALA A 312 -7.09 -1.69 -16.80
C ALA A 312 -7.69 -2.09 -15.45
#